data_AF-A0A937BA07-F1
#
_entry.id   AF-A0A937BA07-F1
#
_cell.length_a   1.000
_cell.length_b   1.000
_cell.length_c   1.000
_cell.angle_alpha   90.00
_cell.angle_beta   90.00
_cell.angle_gamma   90.00
#
_symmetry.space_group_name_H-M   'P 1'
#
loop_
_entity.id
_entity.type
_entity.pdbx_description
1 polymer ?
#
loop_
_entity_poly.entity_id
_entity_poly.type
_entity_poly.pdbx_seq_one_letter_code
_entity_poly.pdbx_strand_id
1 'polypeptide(L)'
;MKSVIANTLLVVVLSAVCLLLLEGMTRLVLDDGMLYELEMWRYARDVKVRDERPDLGHRHRANVEARLMGVDVRTDSRGFRSTEIPAQPPGAVARIAFVGDWTTLGWGSAQHET
;
A
#
# COMPACT_ATOMS: atom_id res chain seq x y z
N MET A 1 -32.12 -16.68 34.94
CA MET A 1 -32.12 -15.69 33.83
C MET A 1 -31.23 -14.49 34.11
N LYS A 2 -31.41 -13.74 35.21
CA LYS A 2 -30.55 -12.57 35.55
C LYS A 2 -29.05 -12.89 35.65
N SER A 3 -28.69 -14.00 36.30
CA SER A 3 -27.29 -14.45 36.42
C SER A 3 -26.66 -14.85 35.09
N VAL A 4 -27.43 -15.47 34.19
CA VAL A 4 -26.97 -15.84 32.85
C VAL A 4 -26.65 -14.59 32.04
N ILE A 5 -27.56 -13.60 32.03
CA ILE A 5 -27.36 -12.33 31.32
C ILE A 5 -26.13 -11.58 31.87
N ALA A 6 -25.96 -11.52 33.19
CA ALA A 6 -24.79 -10.89 33.82
C ALA A 6 -23.48 -11.57 33.43
N ASN A 7 -23.44 -12.91 33.43
CA ASN A 7 -22.26 -13.68 33.04
C ASN A 7 -21.95 -13.52 31.54
N THR A 8 -22.97 -13.53 30.68
CA THR A 8 -22.79 -13.27 29.25
C THR A 8 -22.23 -11.87 29.00
N LEU A 9 -22.78 -10.85 29.66
CA LEU A 9 -22.29 -9.48 29.56
C LEU A 9 -20.83 -9.38 30.02
N LEU A 10 -20.50 -10.02 31.15
CA LEU A 10 -19.13 -10.06 31.67
C LEU A 10 -18.15 -10.66 30.66
N VAL A 11 -18.50 -11.78 30.03
CA VAL A 11 -17.66 -12.42 28.99
C VAL A 11 -17.48 -11.49 27.81
N VAL A 12 -18.55 -10.88 27.30
CA VAL A 12 -18.48 -9.94 26.16
C VAL A 12 -17.57 -8.76 26.48
N VAL A 13 -17.71 -8.16 27.66
CA VAL A 13 -16.88 -7.03 28.09
C VAL A 13 -15.42 -7.45 28.22
N LEU A 14 -15.14 -8.59 28.86
CA LEU A 14 -13.77 -9.09 28.99
C LEU A 14 -13.15 -9.39 27.63
N SER A 15 -13.89 -10.01 26.71
CA SER A 15 -13.43 -10.25 25.35
C SER A 15 -13.11 -8.94 24.63
N ALA A 16 -13.98 -7.93 24.73
CA ALA A 16 -13.73 -6.61 24.16
C ALA A 16 -12.46 -5.96 24.74
N VAL A 17 -12.28 -6.04 26.06
CA VAL A 17 -11.06 -5.54 26.72
C VAL A 17 -9.81 -6.29 26.23
N CYS A 18 -9.85 -7.61 26.13
CA CYS A 18 -8.73 -8.40 25.60
C CYS A 18 -8.39 -8.01 24.16
N LEU A 19 -9.38 -7.79 23.30
CA LEU A 19 -9.17 -7.36 21.92
C LEU A 19 -8.56 -5.96 21.85
N LEU A 20 -9.02 -5.02 22.68
CA LEU A 20 -8.46 -3.68 22.76
C LEU A 20 -7.01 -3.68 23.27
N LEU A 21 -6.72 -4.51 24.27
CA LEU A 21 -5.35 -4.67 24.77
C LEU A 21 -4.43 -5.30 23.72
N LEU A 22 -4.91 -6.31 22.99
CA LEU A 22 -4.16 -6.93 21.91
C LEU A 22 -3.85 -5.93 20.78
N GLU A 23 -4.85 -5.16 20.34
CA GLU A 23 -4.67 -4.08 19.37
C GLU A 23 -3.67 -3.04 19.89
N GLY A 24 -3.78 -2.62 21.15
CA GLY A 24 -2.84 -1.68 21.77
C GLY A 24 -1.40 -2.23 21.78
N MET A 25 -1.23 -3.49 22.17
CA MET A 25 0.09 -4.14 22.19
C MET A 25 0.68 -4.28 20.79
N THR A 26 -0.12 -4.65 19.79
CA THR A 26 0.36 -4.75 18.41
C THR A 26 0.84 -3.39 17.90
N ARG A 27 0.10 -2.32 18.15
CA ARG A 27 0.52 -0.96 17.79
C ARG A 27 1.79 -0.49 18.49
N LEU A 28 1.98 -0.87 19.75
CA LEU A 28 3.14 -0.42 20.54
C LEU A 28 4.41 -1.24 20.27
N VAL A 29 4.26 -2.53 19.96
CA VAL A 29 5.40 -3.47 19.87
C VAL A 29 5.77 -3.77 18.41
N LEU A 30 4.77 -3.88 17.52
CA LEU A 30 4.96 -4.36 16.15
C LEU A 30 4.90 -3.25 15.10
N ASP A 31 4.24 -2.12 15.38
CA ASP A 31 3.78 -1.21 14.33
C ASP A 31 4.29 0.23 14.51
N ASP A 32 5.34 0.57 13.77
CA ASP A 32 5.64 1.95 13.39
C ASP A 32 4.88 2.39 12.12
N GLY A 33 3.98 1.53 11.61
CA GLY A 33 3.24 1.71 10.37
C GLY A 33 3.93 1.11 9.15
N MET A 34 5.10 0.47 9.27
CA MET A 34 5.93 0.05 8.12
C MET A 34 6.17 -1.46 8.03
N LEU A 35 5.34 -2.28 8.66
CA LEU A 35 5.44 -3.74 8.49
C LEU A 35 5.26 -4.11 7.01
N TYR A 36 6.25 -4.79 6.43
CA TYR A 36 6.32 -5.07 4.99
C TYR A 36 5.03 -5.66 4.41
N GLU A 37 4.42 -6.65 5.08
CA GLU A 37 3.18 -7.29 4.59
C GLU A 37 1.98 -6.34 4.59
N LEU A 38 1.84 -5.51 5.63
CA LEU A 38 0.80 -4.48 5.71
C LEU A 38 1.01 -3.42 4.61
N GLU A 39 2.25 -2.99 4.41
CA GLU A 39 2.61 -2.01 3.39
C GLU A 39 2.43 -2.55 1.96
N MET A 40 2.76 -3.83 1.72
CA MET A 40 2.47 -4.51 0.45
C MET A 40 0.97 -4.61 0.18
N TRP A 41 0.17 -4.89 1.22
CA TRP A 41 -1.28 -4.88 1.09
C TRP A 41 -1.83 -3.49 0.78
N ARG A 42 -1.36 -2.45 1.49
CA ARG A 42 -1.70 -1.05 1.20
C ARG A 42 -1.29 -0.67 -0.22
N TYR A 43 -0.09 -1.03 -0.66
CA TYR A 43 0.37 -0.81 -2.03
C TYR A 43 -0.55 -1.47 -3.07
N ALA A 44 -0.95 -2.72 -2.86
CA ALA A 44 -1.88 -3.41 -3.75
C ALA A 44 -3.26 -2.74 -3.78
N ARG A 45 -3.77 -2.31 -2.63
CA ARG A 45 -5.10 -1.67 -2.50
C ARG A 45 -5.12 -0.25 -3.06
N ASP A 46 -4.11 0.55 -2.75
CA ASP A 46 -4.07 2.00 -2.98
C ASP A 46 -3.47 2.36 -4.34
N VAL A 47 -2.47 1.61 -4.83
CA VAL A 47 -1.74 1.96 -6.07
C VAL A 47 -2.11 1.10 -7.27
N LYS A 48 -2.54 -0.16 -7.07
CA LYS A 48 -2.84 -1.09 -8.18
C LYS A 48 -4.33 -1.12 -8.53
N VAL A 49 -4.62 -1.30 -9.80
CA VAL A 49 -5.97 -1.58 -10.33
C VAL A 49 -5.91 -2.78 -11.26
N ARG A 50 -6.98 -3.57 -11.29
CA ARG A 50 -7.14 -4.65 -12.27
C ARG A 50 -7.19 -4.06 -13.68
N ASP A 51 -6.42 -4.62 -14.61
CA ASP A 51 -6.54 -4.24 -16.02
C ASP A 51 -7.71 -5.02 -16.64
N GLU A 52 -8.37 -4.42 -17.62
CA GLU A 52 -9.49 -5.06 -18.33
C GLU A 52 -9.01 -6.06 -19.39
N ARG A 53 -7.76 -5.90 -19.83
CA ARG A 53 -7.14 -6.79 -20.80
C ARG A 53 -6.83 -8.14 -20.15
N PRO A 54 -7.20 -9.27 -20.78
CA PRO A 54 -7.07 -10.59 -20.16
C PRO A 54 -5.62 -11.04 -19.96
N ASP A 55 -4.68 -10.51 -20.74
CA ASP A 55 -3.25 -10.76 -20.67
C ASP A 55 -2.54 -9.95 -19.57
N LEU A 56 -3.22 -8.96 -18.99
CA LEU A 56 -2.67 -8.09 -17.95
C LEU A 56 -3.52 -8.19 -16.69
N GLY A 57 -2.97 -8.78 -15.64
CA GLY A 57 -3.70 -8.93 -14.38
C GLY A 57 -3.95 -7.59 -13.69
N HIS A 58 -2.88 -6.83 -13.45
CA HIS A 58 -2.92 -5.58 -12.71
C HIS A 58 -1.95 -4.56 -13.32
N ARG A 59 -2.32 -3.29 -13.20
CA ARG A 59 -1.45 -2.14 -13.49
C ARG A 59 -1.49 -1.16 -12.34
N HIS A 60 -0.57 -0.21 -12.32
CA HIS A 60 -0.70 0.96 -11.47
C HIS A 60 -1.81 1.88 -11.97
N ARG A 61 -2.50 2.52 -11.03
CA ARG A 61 -3.43 3.61 -11.31
C ARG A 61 -2.65 4.84 -11.77
N ALA A 62 -3.23 5.62 -12.68
CA ALA A 62 -2.67 6.90 -13.10
C ALA A 62 -2.91 7.97 -12.05
N ASN A 63 -1.94 8.88 -11.88
CA ASN A 63 -2.03 10.06 -11.01
C ASN A 63 -2.46 9.76 -9.56
N VAL A 64 -1.94 8.67 -8.97
CA VAL A 64 -2.21 8.33 -7.56
C VAL A 64 -1.03 8.72 -6.71
N GLU A 65 -1.33 9.23 -5.52
CA GLU A 65 -0.37 9.52 -4.45
C GLU A 65 -0.66 8.61 -3.27
N ALA A 66 0.37 7.98 -2.73
CA ALA A 66 0.31 7.18 -1.52
C ALA A 66 1.62 7.30 -0.75
N ARG A 67 1.54 7.27 0.59
CA ARG A 67 2.73 7.15 1.44
C ARG A 67 2.93 5.69 1.83
N LEU A 68 4.01 5.09 1.36
CA LEU A 68 4.31 3.66 1.49
C LEU A 68 5.77 3.49 1.94
N MET A 69 6.02 2.64 2.93
CA MET A 69 7.32 2.45 3.59
C MET A 69 8.01 3.77 3.95
N GLY A 70 7.25 4.69 4.53
CA GLY A 70 7.77 5.99 4.96
C GLY A 70 8.01 7.01 3.84
N VAL A 71 7.93 6.62 2.56
CA VAL A 71 8.21 7.49 1.40
C VAL A 71 6.96 7.81 0.58
N ASP A 72 7.00 8.93 -0.14
CA ASP A 72 5.94 9.31 -1.07
C ASP A 72 6.10 8.54 -2.40
N VAL A 73 5.00 7.95 -2.84
CA VAL A 73 4.88 7.24 -4.11
C VAL A 73 3.83 7.97 -4.95
N ARG A 74 4.25 8.51 -6.08
CA ARG A 74 3.36 9.15 -7.06
C ARG A 74 3.51 8.51 -8.43
N THR A 75 2.38 8.25 -9.08
CA THR A 75 2.35 7.76 -10.47
C THR A 75 2.00 8.88 -11.45
N ASP A 76 2.53 8.80 -12.67
CA ASP A 76 2.24 9.71 -13.77
C ASP A 76 0.89 9.41 -14.43
N SER A 77 0.55 10.14 -15.50
CA SER A 77 -0.70 9.95 -16.24
C SER A 77 -0.85 8.56 -16.88
N ARG A 78 0.24 7.79 -16.99
CA ARG A 78 0.28 6.42 -17.52
C ARG A 78 0.43 5.36 -16.42
N GLY A 79 0.54 5.77 -15.17
CA GLY A 79 0.72 4.86 -14.03
C GLY A 79 2.18 4.54 -13.70
N PHE A 80 3.18 5.13 -14.35
CA PHE A 80 4.58 4.90 -13.99
C PHE A 80 4.99 5.78 -12.80
N ARG A 81 5.85 5.27 -11.92
CA ARG A 81 6.48 6.11 -10.88
C ARG A 81 7.61 6.95 -11.50
N SER A 82 7.23 7.97 -12.24
CA SER A 82 8.14 8.90 -12.90
C SER A 82 7.57 10.31 -12.90
N THR A 83 8.35 11.27 -13.39
CA THR A 83 7.78 12.53 -13.87
C THR A 83 6.97 12.29 -15.14
N GLU A 84 6.14 13.25 -15.51
CA GLU A 84 5.37 13.15 -16.75
C GLU A 84 6.32 13.21 -17.96
N ILE A 85 6.39 12.11 -18.72
CA ILE A 85 7.21 12.02 -19.93
C ILE A 85 6.34 12.39 -21.15
N PRO A 86 6.73 13.39 -21.97
CA PRO A 86 5.99 13.78 -23.17
C PRO A 86 5.69 12.60 -24.10
N ALA A 87 4.65 12.69 -24.93
CA ALA A 87 4.34 11.61 -25.87
C ALA A 87 5.48 11.38 -26.90
N GLN A 88 6.07 12.45 -27.43
CA GLN A 88 7.18 12.37 -28.38
C GLN A 88 8.52 12.74 -27.72
N PRO A 89 9.60 11.98 -27.98
CA PRO A 89 10.91 12.31 -27.44
C PRO A 89 11.43 13.59 -28.14
N PRO A 90 12.08 14.50 -27.40
CA PRO A 90 12.73 15.65 -28.01
C PRO A 90 13.95 15.17 -28.83
N GLY A 91 13.93 15.43 -30.13
CA GLY A 91 15.04 15.11 -31.04
C GLY A 91 15.35 13.60 -31.10
N ALA A 92 16.65 13.27 -31.12
CA ALA A 92 17.16 11.89 -31.27
C ALA A 92 17.47 11.21 -29.92
N VAL A 93 16.70 11.51 -28.86
CA VAL A 93 16.89 10.91 -27.53
C VAL A 93 16.22 9.54 -27.46
N ALA A 94 17.00 8.51 -27.12
CA ALA A 94 16.49 7.17 -26.86
C ALA A 94 15.70 7.12 -25.54
N ARG A 95 14.61 6.34 -25.52
CA ARG A 95 13.83 6.06 -24.30
C ARG A 95 14.12 4.66 -23.80
N ILE A 96 14.34 4.55 -22.50
CA ILE A 96 14.57 3.29 -21.82
C ILE A 96 13.42 3.11 -20.83
N ALA A 97 12.72 1.98 -20.91
CA ALA A 97 11.71 1.60 -19.95
C ALA A 97 12.25 0.46 -19.09
N PHE A 98 12.18 0.62 -17.77
CA PHE A 98 12.45 -0.45 -16.83
C PHE A 98 11.11 -1.09 -16.43
N VAL A 99 10.99 -2.40 -16.66
CA VAL A 99 9.78 -3.16 -16.37
C VAL A 99 10.14 -4.27 -15.39
N GLY A 100 9.40 -4.33 -14.29
CA GLY A 100 9.63 -5.32 -13.24
C GLY A 100 8.61 -5.17 -12.13
N ASP A 101 9.03 -5.46 -10.90
CA ASP A 101 8.16 -5.48 -9.73
C ASP A 101 8.42 -4.30 -8.78
N TRP A 102 8.12 -4.50 -7.49
CA TRP A 102 8.36 -3.52 -6.44
C TRP A 102 9.84 -3.11 -6.31
N THR A 103 10.77 -3.95 -6.72
CA THR A 103 12.20 -3.62 -6.77
C THR A 103 12.47 -2.57 -7.83
N THR A 104 11.94 -2.77 -9.05
CA THR A 104 12.05 -1.79 -10.15
C THR A 104 11.33 -0.49 -9.85
N LEU A 105 10.26 -0.54 -9.03
CA LEU A 105 9.57 0.64 -8.53
C LEU A 105 10.45 1.49 -7.58
N GLY A 106 11.50 0.91 -6.99
CA GLY A 106 12.29 1.56 -5.94
C GLY A 106 11.57 1.60 -4.59
N TRP A 107 10.99 0.47 -4.17
CA TRP A 107 10.25 0.34 -2.91
C TRP A 107 11.06 0.81 -1.70
N GLY A 108 10.45 1.66 -0.86
CA GLY A 108 11.12 2.24 0.31
C GLY A 108 12.17 3.31 0.01
N SER A 109 12.48 3.57 -1.26
CA SER A 109 13.38 4.66 -1.68
C SER A 109 12.58 5.86 -2.17
N ALA A 110 13.06 7.07 -1.90
CA ALA A 110 12.43 8.27 -2.42
C ALA A 110 12.64 8.35 -3.95
N GLN A 111 11.69 8.95 -4.67
CA GLN A 111 11.74 8.99 -6.14
C GLN A 111 12.98 9.73 -6.70
N HIS A 112 13.61 10.61 -5.93
CA HIS A 112 14.83 11.29 -6.36
C HIS A 112 16.10 10.45 -6.17
N GLU A 113 15.98 9.29 -5.52
CA GLU A 113 17.05 8.30 -5.28
C GLU A 113 16.95 7.09 -6.22
N THR A 114 15.91 7.04 -7.07
CA THR A 114 15.63 5.99 -8.04
C THR A 114 15.91 6.45 -9.45
#